data_AF-A0AAD7LYW7-F1
#
_entry.id   AF-A0AAD7LYW7-F1
#
_cell.length_a   1.000
_cell.length_b   1.000
_cell.length_c   1.000
_cell.angle_alpha   90.00
_cell.angle_beta   90.00
_cell.angle_gamma   90.00
#
_symmetry.space_group_name_H-M   'P 1'
#
loop_
_entity.id
_entity.type
_entity.pdbx_description
1 polymer ?
#
loop_
_entity_poly.entity_id
_entity_poly.type
_entity_poly.pdbx_seq_one_letter_code
_entity_poly.pdbx_strand_id
1 'polypeptide(L)'
;MASLQGPVVCPTVRAKQAGFNALPMIGPVKSRLIRSEFWGLKGINGSKTKAGILPWKSNVWKCKTVHCRFNSSSDGSGSTAENFNEKDEDYVNSSVVEAVEVKSGVDGFIIKMRDGRHLRCVHNNPQGGHLPDYAPHPAMVLKMEDGTGLLLPIIVLEMPSVLLMAALRNVQIARPTMYQVLKEMIDKMGYEVKLVRVTERVHEAYFAQLYLTKVGNEAECLSFDLRPSDAINLAVRCKVPIQVNKYLAYSDGMRIIESGKLSTQPPQSDGLLFTELDRPSGQPCLETKEFNLLHNMLNAVVEERYKDAAIWRDRLNQFRAGKKLNNSSWTV
;
A
#
# COMPACT_ATOMS: atom_id res chain seq x y z
N MET A 1 -37.05 -39.59 34.80
CA MET A 1 -36.67 -38.16 34.98
C MET A 1 -37.62 -37.32 34.12
N ALA A 2 -38.02 -36.14 34.58
CA ALA A 2 -39.06 -35.35 33.93
C ALA A 2 -38.55 -34.58 32.71
N SER A 3 -39.39 -34.40 31.69
CA SER A 3 -39.22 -33.37 30.65
C SER A 3 -40.00 -32.12 31.04
N LEU A 4 -39.50 -30.95 30.64
CA LEU A 4 -40.21 -29.68 30.71
C LEU A 4 -39.99 -28.93 29.41
N GLN A 5 -41.08 -28.67 28.68
CA GLN A 5 -41.10 -27.72 27.57
C GLN A 5 -41.35 -26.32 28.12
N GLY A 6 -40.59 -25.33 27.65
CA GLY A 6 -40.78 -23.92 27.93
C GLY A 6 -40.59 -23.09 26.66
N PRO A 7 -41.38 -22.04 26.41
CA PRO A 7 -41.37 -21.33 25.13
C PRO A 7 -40.16 -20.39 24.99
N VAL A 8 -39.67 -20.26 23.74
CA VAL A 8 -38.63 -19.31 23.36
C VAL A 8 -39.20 -17.88 23.34
N VAL A 9 -38.50 -16.92 23.97
CA VAL A 9 -38.85 -15.49 23.95
C VAL A 9 -37.66 -14.68 23.46
N CYS A 10 -37.72 -14.23 22.20
CA CYS A 10 -36.74 -13.31 21.62
C CYS A 10 -37.18 -11.85 21.87
N PRO A 11 -36.30 -10.95 22.35
CA PRO A 11 -36.67 -9.58 22.67
C PRO A 11 -36.81 -8.69 21.42
N THR A 12 -38.06 -8.36 21.06
CA THR A 12 -38.35 -7.40 19.97
C THR A 12 -38.12 -5.96 20.44
N VAL A 13 -37.02 -5.34 20.00
CA VAL A 13 -36.72 -3.93 20.28
C VAL A 13 -37.66 -3.02 19.48
N ARG A 14 -38.60 -2.35 20.16
CA ARG A 14 -39.57 -1.43 19.56
C ARG A 14 -39.13 0.02 19.77
N ALA A 15 -38.89 0.76 18.68
CA ALA A 15 -38.44 2.15 18.75
C ALA A 15 -39.51 3.06 19.40
N LYS A 16 -39.07 3.99 20.26
CA LYS A 16 -39.92 5.05 20.83
C LYS A 16 -40.00 6.25 19.88
N GLN A 17 -41.15 6.92 19.85
CA GLN A 17 -41.41 8.10 19.04
C GLN A 17 -41.85 9.27 19.94
N ALA A 18 -40.98 10.26 20.11
CA ALA A 18 -41.23 11.56 20.75
C ALA A 18 -40.08 12.50 20.38
N GLY A 19 -40.27 13.80 20.13
CA GLY A 19 -41.52 14.57 20.02
C GLY A 19 -41.25 15.90 19.31
N PHE A 20 -42.29 16.61 18.88
CA PHE A 20 -42.13 17.94 18.25
C PHE A 20 -41.84 19.02 19.31
N ASN A 21 -40.82 19.85 19.05
CA ASN A 21 -40.68 21.19 19.60
C ASN A 21 -40.54 22.17 18.41
N ALA A 22 -40.97 23.42 18.57
CA ALA A 22 -41.15 24.36 17.46
C ALA A 22 -40.78 25.81 17.81
N LEU A 23 -40.57 26.61 16.75
CA LEU A 23 -40.43 28.09 16.73
C LEU A 23 -39.11 28.65 17.32
N PRO A 24 -38.72 29.91 16.97
CA PRO A 24 -39.42 30.89 16.13
C PRO A 24 -38.75 31.22 14.78
N MET A 25 -39.51 31.93 13.93
CA MET A 25 -39.03 32.58 12.71
C MET A 25 -38.61 34.03 13.00
N ILE A 26 -37.64 34.57 12.26
CA ILE A 26 -37.32 36.01 12.19
C ILE A 26 -37.29 36.44 10.71
N GLY A 27 -37.63 37.71 10.47
CA GLY A 27 -38.05 38.28 9.18
C GLY A 27 -36.96 38.70 8.17
N PRO A 28 -37.29 39.60 7.21
CA PRO A 28 -36.83 39.44 5.82
C PRO A 28 -36.09 40.67 5.22
N VAL A 29 -35.88 40.66 3.88
CA VAL A 29 -35.36 41.76 3.02
C VAL A 29 -33.81 41.87 3.07
N LYS A 30 -33.03 42.01 1.99
CA LYS A 30 -33.21 42.73 0.70
C LYS A 30 -32.59 41.98 -0.52
N SER A 31 -32.64 42.58 -1.71
CA SER A 31 -32.44 41.93 -3.02
C SER A 31 -31.19 42.38 -3.81
N ARG A 32 -30.70 41.50 -4.74
CA ARG A 32 -30.60 41.84 -6.18
C ARG A 32 -30.27 40.68 -7.15
N LEU A 33 -30.96 40.70 -8.30
CA LEU A 33 -30.66 40.08 -9.62
C LEU A 33 -29.33 40.63 -10.21
N ILE A 34 -28.72 40.18 -11.33
CA ILE A 34 -29.01 39.25 -12.47
C ILE A 34 -27.64 38.63 -12.92
N ARG A 35 -27.42 37.66 -13.82
CA ARG A 35 -28.13 36.75 -14.80
C ARG A 35 -27.27 35.43 -14.83
N SER A 36 -27.30 34.39 -15.66
CA SER A 36 -27.97 33.87 -16.89
C SER A 36 -27.84 32.32 -16.86
N GLU A 37 -28.60 31.43 -17.52
CA GLU A 37 -29.03 31.27 -18.93
C GLU A 37 -27.88 30.87 -19.89
N PHE A 38 -27.98 29.88 -20.78
CA PHE A 38 -29.12 29.08 -21.30
C PHE A 38 -28.53 27.70 -21.77
N TRP A 39 -29.19 26.54 -21.68
CA TRP A 39 -30.05 25.84 -22.66
C TRP A 39 -30.36 24.46 -22.00
N GLY A 40 -31.52 23.81 -22.10
CA GLY A 40 -32.83 24.21 -22.62
C GLY A 40 -33.68 22.99 -23.02
N LEU A 41 -34.89 22.81 -22.45
CA LEU A 41 -35.93 21.94 -23.02
C LEU A 41 -37.34 22.32 -22.51
N LYS A 42 -38.30 22.29 -23.44
CA LYS A 42 -39.68 22.81 -23.40
C LYS A 42 -40.55 22.39 -22.19
N GLY A 43 -41.40 23.32 -21.71
CA GLY A 43 -42.71 23.00 -21.10
C GLY A 43 -43.78 22.74 -22.19
N ILE A 44 -45.10 22.87 -21.99
CA ILE A 44 -45.93 23.40 -20.90
C ILE A 44 -47.29 22.68 -20.98
N ASN A 45 -47.87 22.22 -19.86
CA ASN A 45 -49.25 22.59 -19.47
C ASN A 45 -49.64 22.10 -18.07
N GLY A 46 -50.70 22.65 -17.50
CA GLY A 46 -51.27 22.23 -16.21
C GLY A 46 -52.77 22.43 -16.13
N SER A 47 -53.43 21.74 -15.20
CA SER A 47 -54.85 21.89 -14.86
C SER A 47 -55.08 21.70 -13.35
N LYS A 48 -56.28 22.07 -12.87
CA LYS A 48 -56.52 22.40 -11.45
C LYS A 48 -57.20 21.28 -10.64
N THR A 49 -56.79 21.18 -9.37
CA THR A 49 -57.60 20.84 -8.18
C THR A 49 -58.53 19.61 -8.19
N LYS A 50 -58.31 18.70 -7.23
CA LYS A 50 -59.13 18.62 -6.00
C LYS A 50 -58.45 17.75 -4.94
N ALA A 51 -58.86 17.90 -3.68
CA ALA A 51 -58.38 17.07 -2.58
C ALA A 51 -59.12 15.73 -2.52
N GLY A 52 -58.40 14.67 -2.12
CA GLY A 52 -58.96 13.34 -1.87
C GLY A 52 -57.99 12.53 -1.01
N ILE A 53 -58.47 11.97 0.09
CA ILE A 53 -57.67 11.15 1.01
C ILE A 53 -57.75 9.69 0.54
N LEU A 54 -56.60 9.09 0.22
CA LEU A 54 -56.46 7.65 -0.06
C LEU A 54 -55.21 7.10 0.65
N PRO A 55 -55.22 5.82 1.08
CA PRO A 55 -54.25 5.30 2.04
C PRO A 55 -52.88 5.03 1.46
N TRP A 56 -51.85 5.23 2.28
CA TRP A 56 -50.45 4.93 1.99
C TRP A 56 -50.25 3.40 1.85
N LYS A 57 -50.24 2.88 0.62
CA LYS A 57 -49.77 1.50 0.38
C LYS A 57 -48.24 1.45 0.52
N SER A 58 -47.77 0.58 1.41
CA SER A 58 -46.35 0.27 1.58
C SER A 58 -45.84 -0.52 0.36
N ASN A 59 -45.31 0.19 -0.64
CA ASN A 59 -44.63 -0.46 -1.76
C ASN A 59 -43.33 -1.11 -1.28
N VAL A 60 -43.30 -2.45 -1.24
CA VAL A 60 -42.09 -3.23 -1.04
C VAL A 60 -41.10 -2.87 -2.14
N TRP A 61 -40.02 -2.18 -1.77
CA TRP A 61 -39.01 -1.74 -2.73
C TRP A 61 -38.16 -2.95 -3.12
N LYS A 62 -38.58 -3.66 -4.18
CA LYS A 62 -37.76 -4.71 -4.78
C LYS A 62 -36.43 -4.10 -5.20
N CYS A 63 -35.35 -4.47 -4.50
CA CYS A 63 -33.98 -4.21 -4.96
C CYS A 63 -33.86 -4.76 -6.38
N LYS A 64 -33.71 -3.87 -7.37
CA LYS A 64 -33.41 -4.30 -8.73
C LYS A 64 -31.99 -4.83 -8.72
N THR A 65 -31.81 -6.10 -9.11
CA THR A 65 -30.49 -6.65 -9.43
C THR A 65 -29.82 -5.71 -10.42
N VAL A 66 -28.66 -5.15 -10.05
CA VAL A 66 -27.91 -4.23 -10.91
C VAL A 66 -27.24 -5.07 -11.99
N HIS A 67 -27.96 -5.27 -13.08
CA HIS A 67 -27.44 -6.00 -14.23
C HIS A 67 -26.46 -5.09 -14.98
N CYS A 68 -25.17 -5.17 -14.62
CA CYS A 68 -24.13 -4.50 -15.36
C CYS A 68 -24.19 -4.96 -16.83
N ARG A 69 -24.27 -3.99 -17.74
CA ARG A 69 -24.21 -4.20 -19.19
C ARG A 69 -22.89 -3.61 -19.68
N PHE A 70 -21.91 -4.47 -19.89
CA PHE A 70 -20.61 -4.06 -20.43
C PHE A 70 -20.76 -3.76 -21.92
N ASN A 71 -21.07 -2.51 -22.26
CA ASN A 71 -20.80 -1.98 -23.59
C ASN A 71 -19.30 -1.64 -23.67
N SER A 72 -18.47 -2.65 -23.96
CA SER A 72 -17.08 -2.47 -24.36
C SER A 72 -16.84 -3.32 -25.59
N SER A 73 -16.42 -2.70 -26.69
CA SER A 73 -15.89 -3.42 -27.86
C SER A 73 -14.48 -3.88 -27.53
N SER A 74 -14.37 -4.94 -26.73
CA SER A 74 -13.10 -5.63 -26.55
C SER A 74 -12.77 -6.37 -27.84
N ASP A 75 -11.65 -6.02 -28.46
CA ASP A 75 -10.97 -6.94 -29.35
C ASP A 75 -10.65 -8.23 -28.57
N GLY A 76 -10.57 -9.36 -29.30
CA GLY A 76 -10.75 -10.71 -28.77
C GLY A 76 -9.70 -11.25 -27.79
N SER A 77 -8.83 -10.42 -27.22
CA SER A 77 -7.82 -10.80 -26.22
C SER A 77 -8.33 -10.69 -24.78
N GLY A 78 -9.58 -11.09 -24.53
CA GLY A 78 -10.05 -11.31 -23.16
C GLY A 78 -9.39 -12.56 -22.61
N SER A 79 -8.45 -12.43 -21.67
CA SER A 79 -7.99 -13.58 -20.88
C SER A 79 -9.23 -14.19 -20.23
N THR A 80 -9.53 -15.44 -20.61
CA THR A 80 -10.56 -16.23 -19.96
C THR A 80 -10.00 -16.68 -18.62
N ALA A 81 -10.80 -16.64 -17.56
CA ALA A 81 -10.36 -16.97 -16.20
C ALA A 81 -9.54 -18.28 -16.22
N GLU A 82 -8.23 -18.14 -16.02
CA GLU A 82 -7.30 -19.18 -16.47
C GLU A 82 -7.44 -20.42 -15.59
N ASN A 83 -7.59 -21.58 -16.24
CA ASN A 83 -7.87 -22.83 -15.54
C ASN A 83 -6.77 -23.11 -14.51
N PHE A 84 -7.18 -23.52 -13.30
CA PHE A 84 -6.36 -23.71 -12.09
C PHE A 84 -5.31 -24.84 -12.21
N ASN A 85 -4.40 -24.74 -13.17
CA ASN A 85 -3.42 -25.77 -13.55
C ASN A 85 -1.97 -25.35 -13.27
N GLU A 86 -1.77 -24.34 -12.43
CA GLU A 86 -0.57 -24.28 -11.60
C GLU A 86 -0.63 -25.41 -10.57
N LYS A 87 0.34 -26.32 -10.59
CA LYS A 87 0.36 -27.44 -9.63
C LYS A 87 0.78 -26.91 -8.27
N ASP A 88 0.03 -27.26 -7.24
CA ASP A 88 0.40 -27.00 -5.83
C ASP A 88 1.79 -27.54 -5.48
N GLU A 89 2.21 -28.62 -6.13
CA GLU A 89 3.55 -29.22 -6.03
C GLU A 89 4.70 -28.29 -6.48
N ASP A 90 4.43 -27.27 -7.29
CA ASP A 90 5.43 -26.30 -7.74
C ASP A 90 5.57 -25.12 -6.75
N TYR A 91 4.80 -25.12 -5.63
CA TYR A 91 4.73 -24.05 -4.64
C TYR A 91 5.17 -24.46 -3.23
N VAL A 92 5.76 -23.51 -2.49
CA VAL A 92 6.21 -23.66 -1.10
C VAL A 92 5.55 -22.62 -0.19
N ASN A 93 5.10 -23.03 1.00
CA ASN A 93 4.55 -22.10 2.00
C ASN A 93 5.64 -21.19 2.58
N SER A 94 5.26 -19.96 2.94
CA SER A 94 6.18 -18.97 3.47
C SER A 94 5.59 -18.13 4.60
N SER A 95 6.43 -17.76 5.57
CA SER A 95 6.10 -16.82 6.64
C SER A 95 6.76 -15.46 6.44
N VAL A 96 6.06 -14.39 6.82
CA VAL A 96 6.57 -13.02 6.74
C VAL A 96 7.52 -12.76 7.92
N VAL A 97 8.71 -12.26 7.63
CA VAL A 97 9.73 -11.86 8.60
C VAL A 97 9.52 -10.39 9.01
N GLU A 98 9.72 -10.05 10.29
CA GLU A 98 9.76 -8.64 10.77
C GLU A 98 11.06 -7.93 10.32
N ALA A 99 11.24 -7.79 9.00
CA ALA A 99 12.28 -6.99 8.36
C ALA A 99 11.78 -5.56 8.08
N VAL A 100 12.71 -4.62 7.86
CA VAL A 100 12.42 -3.21 7.54
C VAL A 100 12.96 -2.85 6.16
N GLU A 101 14.26 -3.05 5.97
CA GLU A 101 14.98 -2.65 4.76
C GLU A 101 16.07 -3.66 4.39
N VAL A 102 16.44 -3.66 3.11
CA VAL A 102 17.51 -4.48 2.53
C VAL A 102 18.50 -3.57 1.82
N LYS A 103 19.80 -3.83 2.04
CA LYS A 103 20.92 -3.24 1.29
C LYS A 103 21.72 -4.35 0.59
N SER A 104 22.17 -4.10 -0.63
CA SER A 104 23.20 -4.87 -1.34
C SER A 104 24.60 -4.31 -1.06
N GLY A 105 25.65 -5.13 -1.06
CA GLY A 105 27.03 -4.72 -0.86
C GLY A 105 28.03 -5.80 -1.25
N VAL A 106 29.33 -5.51 -1.09
CA VAL A 106 30.43 -6.38 -1.55
C VAL A 106 30.43 -7.79 -0.93
N ASP A 107 29.96 -7.93 0.32
CA ASP A 107 29.85 -9.20 1.03
C ASP A 107 28.48 -9.89 0.84
N GLY A 108 27.64 -9.38 -0.08
CA GLY A 108 26.25 -9.81 -0.27
C GLY A 108 25.24 -8.83 0.35
N PHE A 109 24.15 -9.37 0.89
CA PHE A 109 22.98 -8.60 1.33
C PHE A 109 22.93 -8.44 2.85
N ILE A 110 22.51 -7.26 3.29
CA ILE A 110 22.22 -6.96 4.69
C ILE A 110 20.72 -6.72 4.80
N ILE A 111 20.03 -7.63 5.52
CA ILE A 111 18.61 -7.48 5.87
C ILE A 111 18.53 -6.91 7.28
N LYS A 112 17.97 -5.71 7.43
CA LYS A 112 17.75 -5.08 8.73
C LYS A 112 16.41 -5.51 9.31
N MET A 113 16.49 -6.12 10.48
CA MET A 113 15.35 -6.56 11.27
C MET A 113 14.74 -5.39 12.04
N ARG A 114 13.44 -5.47 12.34
CA ARG A 114 12.72 -4.46 13.13
C ARG A 114 13.30 -4.26 14.53
N ASP A 115 13.92 -5.30 15.10
CA ASP A 115 14.59 -5.26 16.41
C ASP A 115 16.02 -4.69 16.36
N GLY A 116 16.46 -4.16 15.20
CA GLY A 116 17.78 -3.57 15.01
C GLY A 116 18.89 -4.57 14.73
N ARG A 117 18.62 -5.89 14.74
CA ARG A 117 19.58 -6.89 14.23
C ARG A 117 19.75 -6.75 12.73
N HIS A 118 20.92 -7.15 12.25
CA HIS A 118 21.24 -7.20 10.84
C HIS A 118 21.61 -8.65 10.49
N LEU A 119 20.93 -9.23 9.51
CA LEU A 119 21.27 -10.55 8.97
C LEU A 119 22.17 -10.36 7.76
N ARG A 120 23.34 -11.02 7.74
CA ARG A 120 24.17 -11.11 6.54
C ARG A 120 23.73 -12.33 5.73
N CYS A 121 23.33 -12.09 4.49
CA CYS A 121 22.76 -13.09 3.60
C CYS A 121 23.48 -13.06 2.24
N VAL A 122 23.61 -14.21 1.58
CA VAL A 122 24.11 -14.30 0.20
C VAL A 122 23.06 -14.91 -0.71
N HIS A 123 23.13 -14.59 -1.99
CA HIS A 123 22.26 -15.17 -3.01
C HIS A 123 22.37 -16.70 -3.03
N ASN A 124 21.25 -17.40 -3.18
CA ASN A 124 21.26 -18.87 -3.20
C ASN A 124 21.90 -19.39 -4.50
N ASN A 125 21.48 -18.85 -5.64
CA ASN A 125 22.09 -19.10 -6.94
C ASN A 125 23.31 -18.18 -7.17
N PRO A 126 24.55 -18.71 -7.32
CA PRO A 126 25.74 -17.90 -7.60
C PRO A 126 25.73 -17.24 -9.00
N GLN A 127 24.82 -17.63 -9.90
CA GLN A 127 24.61 -16.98 -11.20
C GLN A 127 23.68 -15.75 -11.13
N GLY A 128 23.14 -15.40 -9.95
CA GLY A 128 22.22 -14.26 -9.76
C GLY A 128 22.79 -12.85 -9.99
N GLY A 129 23.97 -12.75 -10.60
CA GLY A 129 24.65 -11.50 -10.90
C GLY A 129 25.38 -10.86 -9.72
N HIS A 130 26.41 -10.07 -10.02
CA HIS A 130 26.95 -9.09 -9.08
C HIS A 130 26.02 -7.88 -9.07
N LEU A 131 25.00 -7.89 -8.22
CA LEU A 131 24.11 -6.73 -8.05
C LEU A 131 24.92 -5.51 -7.55
N PRO A 132 24.60 -4.28 -8.00
CA PRO A 132 25.30 -3.08 -7.56
C PRO A 132 25.11 -2.85 -6.06
N ASP A 133 26.04 -2.13 -5.42
CA ASP A 133 25.77 -1.54 -4.10
C ASP A 133 24.63 -0.52 -4.29
N TYR A 134 23.51 -0.77 -3.62
CA TYR A 134 22.36 0.12 -3.61
C TYR A 134 22.02 0.51 -2.18
N ALA A 135 21.60 1.77 -1.99
CA ALA A 135 21.19 2.30 -0.69
C ALA A 135 20.08 1.44 -0.04
N PRO A 136 19.89 1.46 1.29
CA PRO A 136 18.82 0.70 1.93
C PRO A 136 17.44 1.00 1.34
N HIS A 137 16.74 -0.04 0.87
CA HIS A 137 15.37 0.06 0.37
C HIS A 137 14.39 -0.67 1.29
N PRO A 138 13.16 -0.17 1.51
CA PRO A 138 12.12 -0.91 2.22
C PRO A 138 11.82 -2.25 1.53
N ALA A 139 11.64 -3.31 2.31
CA ALA A 139 11.45 -4.66 1.78
C ALA A 139 10.41 -5.46 2.57
N MET A 140 9.75 -6.39 1.90
CA MET A 140 9.00 -7.48 2.51
C MET A 140 9.81 -8.75 2.35
N VAL A 141 10.13 -9.43 3.46
CA VAL A 141 10.95 -10.64 3.43
C VAL A 141 10.10 -11.85 3.76
N LEU A 142 9.98 -12.77 2.81
CA LEU A 142 9.32 -14.06 2.98
C LEU A 142 10.36 -15.13 3.32
N LYS A 143 10.13 -15.94 4.34
CA LYS A 143 10.95 -17.10 4.69
C LYS A 143 10.26 -18.37 4.22
N MET A 144 10.98 -19.25 3.51
CA MET A 144 10.45 -20.54 3.06
C MET A 144 10.31 -21.55 4.20
N GLU A 145 9.23 -22.33 4.18
CA GLU A 145 8.85 -23.30 5.22
C GLU A 145 9.07 -24.77 4.79
N ASP A 146 9.82 -24.99 3.70
CA ASP A 146 10.33 -26.29 3.23
C ASP A 146 11.56 -26.81 4.02
N GLY A 147 12.05 -26.04 4.99
CA GLY A 147 13.27 -26.35 5.75
C GLY A 147 14.58 -25.86 5.12
N THR A 148 14.56 -25.29 3.91
CA THR A 148 15.75 -24.65 3.30
C THR A 148 16.20 -23.41 4.09
N GLY A 149 15.26 -22.74 4.77
CA GLY A 149 15.51 -21.51 5.50
C GLY A 149 15.75 -20.28 4.62
N LEU A 150 15.51 -20.40 3.30
CA LEU A 150 15.72 -19.32 2.34
C LEU A 150 14.83 -18.11 2.65
N LEU A 151 15.41 -16.91 2.44
CA LEU A 151 14.74 -15.63 2.56
C LEU A 151 14.59 -15.00 1.17
N LEU A 152 13.37 -14.72 0.72
CA LEU A 152 13.08 -13.97 -0.50
C LEU A 152 12.72 -12.51 -0.13
N PRO A 153 13.64 -11.54 -0.32
CA PRO A 153 13.33 -10.13 -0.14
C PRO A 153 12.69 -9.54 -1.40
N ILE A 154 11.45 -9.09 -1.28
CA ILE A 154 10.75 -8.32 -2.30
C ILE A 154 10.90 -6.83 -1.93
N ILE A 155 11.60 -6.06 -2.77
CA ILE A 155 11.75 -4.61 -2.59
C ILE A 155 10.39 -3.93 -2.82
N VAL A 156 10.03 -3.00 -1.94
CA VAL A 156 8.72 -2.32 -1.95
C VAL A 156 8.85 -0.83 -1.64
N LEU A 157 7.77 -0.09 -1.88
CA LEU A 157 7.62 1.26 -1.31
C LEU A 157 7.40 1.18 0.21
N GLU A 158 7.77 2.24 0.92
CA GLU A 158 7.66 2.36 2.38
C GLU A 158 6.25 2.07 2.90
N MET A 159 5.22 2.69 2.31
CA MET A 159 3.84 2.61 2.80
C MET A 159 3.28 1.17 2.86
N PRO A 160 3.38 0.32 1.81
CA PRO A 160 3.05 -1.10 1.91
C PRO A 160 3.81 -1.85 3.02
N SER A 161 5.10 -1.55 3.24
CA SER A 161 5.90 -2.19 4.32
C SER A 161 5.40 -1.76 5.70
N VAL A 162 5.19 -0.45 5.93
CA VAL A 162 4.62 0.08 7.17
C VAL A 162 3.23 -0.51 7.46
N LEU A 163 2.38 -0.64 6.44
CA LEU A 163 1.05 -1.25 6.58
C LEU A 163 1.11 -2.76 6.87
N LEU A 164 2.13 -3.47 6.40
CA LEU A 164 2.37 -4.88 6.76
C LEU A 164 2.89 -5.00 8.20
N MET A 165 3.85 -4.15 8.58
CA MET A 165 4.42 -4.08 9.93
C MET A 165 3.41 -3.62 11.00
N ALA A 166 2.35 -2.92 10.62
CA ALA A 166 1.19 -2.66 11.47
C ALA A 166 0.30 -3.90 11.63
N ALA A 167 0.03 -4.63 10.53
CA ALA A 167 -0.82 -5.82 10.54
C ALA A 167 -0.22 -6.98 11.37
N LEU A 168 1.06 -7.29 11.17
CA LEU A 168 1.78 -8.34 11.92
C LEU A 168 1.72 -8.10 13.44
N ARG A 169 1.79 -6.83 13.87
CA ARG A 169 1.72 -6.43 15.29
C ARG A 169 0.29 -6.18 15.77
N ASN A 170 -0.72 -6.43 14.95
CA ASN A 170 -2.14 -6.16 15.22
C ASN A 170 -2.44 -4.71 15.66
N VAL A 171 -1.67 -3.75 15.14
CA VAL A 171 -1.83 -2.32 15.44
C VAL A 171 -3.07 -1.78 14.74
N GLN A 172 -4.02 -1.29 15.53
CA GLN A 172 -5.26 -0.70 15.01
C GLN A 172 -5.00 0.71 14.45
N ILE A 173 -5.41 0.93 13.20
CA ILE A 173 -5.31 2.22 12.51
C ILE A 173 -6.71 2.87 12.54
N ALA A 174 -6.79 4.14 12.95
CA ALA A 174 -8.05 4.84 13.21
C ALA A 174 -8.96 5.08 11.99
N ARG A 175 -8.50 4.72 10.79
CA ARG A 175 -9.28 4.69 9.53
C ARG A 175 -9.05 3.33 8.85
N PRO A 176 -10.07 2.71 8.24
CA PRO A 176 -9.88 1.48 7.48
C PRO A 176 -8.82 1.66 6.37
N THR A 177 -7.80 0.80 6.37
CA THR A 177 -6.83 0.74 5.27
C THR A 177 -7.48 0.17 4.00
N MET A 178 -6.89 0.43 2.83
CA MET A 178 -7.33 -0.17 1.56
C MET A 178 -7.48 -1.71 1.65
N TYR A 179 -6.55 -2.40 2.32
CA TYR A 179 -6.62 -3.85 2.54
C TYR A 179 -7.79 -4.29 3.44
N GLN A 180 -8.19 -3.45 4.40
CA GLN A 180 -9.36 -3.71 5.24
C GLN A 180 -10.67 -3.51 4.45
N VAL A 181 -10.72 -2.48 3.61
CA VAL A 181 -11.87 -2.21 2.72
C VAL A 181 -12.00 -3.33 1.67
N LEU A 182 -10.89 -3.79 1.10
CA LEU A 182 -10.87 -4.92 0.16
C LEU A 182 -11.37 -6.21 0.83
N LYS A 183 -10.89 -6.53 2.06
CA LYS A 183 -11.43 -7.68 2.80
C LYS A 183 -12.93 -7.55 3.04
N GLU A 184 -13.38 -6.41 3.56
CA GLU A 184 -14.81 -6.19 3.85
C GLU A 184 -15.68 -6.26 2.57
N MET A 185 -15.13 -5.88 1.41
CA MET A 185 -15.78 -6.01 0.12
C MET A 185 -15.87 -7.49 -0.33
N ILE A 186 -14.78 -8.25 -0.21
CA ILE A 186 -14.73 -9.70 -0.50
C ILE A 186 -15.75 -10.45 0.38
N ASP A 187 -15.70 -10.23 1.69
CA ASP A 187 -16.63 -10.79 2.68
C ASP A 187 -18.11 -10.51 2.28
N LYS A 188 -18.42 -9.26 1.92
CA LYS A 188 -19.77 -8.82 1.52
C LYS A 188 -20.24 -9.33 0.16
N MET A 189 -19.31 -9.73 -0.72
CA MET A 189 -19.63 -10.34 -2.01
C MET A 189 -19.89 -11.85 -1.89
N GLY A 190 -19.73 -12.44 -0.70
CA GLY A 190 -19.92 -13.87 -0.48
C GLY A 190 -18.72 -14.71 -0.91
N TYR A 191 -17.52 -14.14 -0.86
CA TYR A 191 -16.25 -14.81 -1.13
C TYR A 191 -15.36 -14.80 0.11
N GLU A 192 -14.46 -15.77 0.20
CA GLU A 192 -13.37 -15.84 1.17
C GLU A 192 -12.04 -15.90 0.41
N VAL A 193 -11.00 -15.27 0.95
CA VAL A 193 -9.63 -15.49 0.47
C VAL A 193 -9.19 -16.90 0.88
N LYS A 194 -8.62 -17.68 -0.03
CA LYS A 194 -8.03 -18.99 0.26
C LYS A 194 -6.53 -18.93 0.49
N LEU A 195 -5.79 -18.29 -0.42
CA LEU A 195 -4.33 -18.15 -0.39
C LEU A 195 -3.84 -17.03 -1.32
N VAL A 196 -2.55 -16.73 -1.22
CA VAL A 196 -1.80 -15.90 -2.19
C VAL A 196 -0.59 -16.67 -2.70
N ARG A 197 -0.29 -16.57 -3.99
CA ARG A 197 0.96 -17.06 -4.60
C ARG A 197 1.81 -15.90 -5.10
N VAL A 198 3.12 -15.93 -4.85
CA VAL A 198 4.12 -15.17 -5.61
C VAL A 198 4.62 -16.09 -6.71
N THR A 199 4.25 -15.79 -7.95
CA THR A 199 4.24 -16.77 -9.06
C THR A 199 5.54 -16.74 -9.86
N GLU A 200 5.90 -15.57 -10.38
CA GLU A 200 7.06 -15.39 -11.26
C GLU A 200 7.74 -14.03 -11.05
N ARG A 201 8.85 -13.82 -11.75
CA ARG A 201 9.59 -12.56 -11.81
C ARG A 201 10.01 -12.27 -13.24
N VAL A 202 9.64 -11.10 -13.76
CA VAL A 202 9.87 -10.70 -15.16
C VAL A 202 10.42 -9.28 -15.17
N HIS A 203 11.59 -9.07 -15.80
CA HIS A 203 12.31 -7.79 -15.80
C HIS A 203 12.45 -7.15 -14.40
N GLU A 204 13.05 -7.89 -13.47
CA GLU A 204 13.20 -7.58 -12.04
C GLU A 204 11.90 -7.48 -11.21
N ALA A 205 10.73 -7.34 -11.83
CA ALA A 205 9.44 -7.19 -11.16
C ALA A 205 8.81 -8.56 -10.81
N TYR A 206 8.38 -8.71 -9.56
CA TYR A 206 7.69 -9.90 -9.05
C TYR A 206 6.17 -9.81 -9.25
N PHE A 207 5.53 -10.92 -9.61
CA PHE A 207 4.08 -11.05 -9.79
C PHE A 207 3.44 -11.91 -8.70
N ALA A 208 2.16 -11.69 -8.40
CA ALA A 208 1.43 -12.48 -7.41
C ALA A 208 -0.05 -12.62 -7.73
N GLN A 209 -0.63 -13.78 -7.41
CA GLN A 209 -2.05 -14.07 -7.59
C GLN A 209 -2.75 -14.24 -6.24
N LEU A 210 -3.90 -13.57 -6.10
CA LEU A 210 -4.85 -13.73 -5.00
C LEU A 210 -5.93 -14.74 -5.39
N TYR A 211 -6.13 -15.78 -4.59
CA TYR A 211 -7.16 -16.79 -4.82
C TYR A 211 -8.32 -16.61 -3.85
N LEU A 212 -9.52 -16.45 -4.41
CA LEU A 212 -10.79 -16.39 -3.68
C LEU A 212 -11.63 -17.62 -4.01
N THR A 213 -12.40 -18.14 -3.04
CA THR A 213 -13.50 -19.09 -3.30
C THR A 213 -14.81 -18.54 -2.76
N LYS A 214 -15.91 -18.93 -3.39
CA LYS A 214 -17.25 -18.56 -2.94
C LYS A 214 -17.67 -19.33 -1.69
N VAL A 215 -18.27 -18.63 -0.73
CA VAL A 215 -18.77 -19.22 0.52
C VAL A 215 -19.82 -20.29 0.19
N GLY A 216 -19.55 -21.54 0.59
CA GLY A 216 -20.42 -22.69 0.31
C GLY A 216 -20.29 -23.29 -1.09
N ASN A 217 -19.37 -22.81 -1.94
CA ASN A 217 -19.05 -23.44 -3.23
C ASN A 217 -17.55 -23.33 -3.54
N GLU A 218 -16.75 -24.23 -2.97
CA GLU A 218 -15.28 -24.21 -3.13
C GLU A 218 -14.81 -24.51 -4.57
N ALA A 219 -15.66 -25.09 -5.42
CA ALA A 219 -15.39 -25.28 -6.84
C ALA A 219 -15.50 -23.97 -7.66
N GLU A 220 -16.13 -22.93 -7.12
CA GLU A 220 -16.18 -21.59 -7.73
C GLU A 220 -15.06 -20.73 -7.14
N CYS A 221 -13.86 -20.98 -7.65
CA CYS A 221 -12.65 -20.23 -7.35
C CYS A 221 -12.42 -19.10 -8.39
N LEU A 222 -11.82 -17.99 -7.95
CA LEU A 222 -11.44 -16.84 -8.77
C LEU A 222 -9.99 -16.45 -8.44
N SER A 223 -9.18 -16.16 -9.45
CA SER A 223 -7.84 -15.57 -9.31
C SER A 223 -7.85 -14.08 -9.69
N PHE A 224 -7.01 -13.30 -9.03
CA PHE A 224 -6.74 -11.89 -9.36
C PHE A 224 -5.23 -11.63 -9.32
N ASP A 225 -4.67 -11.09 -10.41
CA ASP A 225 -3.31 -10.56 -10.41
C ASP A 225 -3.19 -9.35 -9.48
N LEU A 226 -2.11 -9.31 -8.71
CA LEU A 226 -1.76 -8.26 -7.75
C LEU A 226 -0.25 -8.10 -7.69
N ARG A 227 0.19 -6.89 -7.32
CA ARG A 227 1.55 -6.69 -6.83
C ARG A 227 1.75 -7.52 -5.56
N PRO A 228 2.87 -8.25 -5.38
CA PRO A 228 3.12 -9.06 -4.19
C PRO A 228 2.96 -8.28 -2.87
N SER A 229 3.31 -7.00 -2.86
CA SER A 229 3.19 -6.14 -1.69
C SER A 229 1.75 -5.89 -1.23
N ASP A 230 0.79 -5.89 -2.15
CA ASP A 230 -0.64 -5.80 -1.84
C ASP A 230 -1.21 -7.17 -1.48
N ALA A 231 -0.79 -8.22 -2.20
CA ALA A 231 -1.22 -9.60 -1.96
C ALA A 231 -0.78 -10.10 -0.57
N ILE A 232 0.48 -9.90 -0.17
CA ILE A 232 1.02 -10.21 1.17
C ILE A 232 0.28 -9.41 2.26
N ASN A 233 -0.01 -8.13 2.02
CA ASN A 233 -0.76 -7.29 2.96
C ASN A 233 -2.20 -7.78 3.19
N LEU A 234 -2.85 -8.32 2.16
CA LEU A 234 -4.18 -8.91 2.27
C LEU A 234 -4.10 -10.30 2.93
N ALA A 235 -3.11 -11.12 2.55
CA ALA A 235 -2.93 -12.48 3.08
C ALA A 235 -2.75 -12.49 4.61
N VAL A 236 -1.87 -11.62 5.15
CA VAL A 236 -1.66 -11.48 6.60
C VAL A 236 -2.93 -11.03 7.34
N ARG A 237 -3.77 -10.19 6.72
CA ARG A 237 -5.03 -9.73 7.33
C ARG A 237 -6.14 -10.77 7.28
N CYS A 238 -6.18 -11.58 6.22
CA CYS A 238 -7.12 -12.70 6.08
C CYS A 238 -6.65 -13.97 6.80
N LYS A 239 -5.38 -14.02 7.25
CA LYS A 239 -4.73 -15.17 7.91
C LYS A 239 -4.68 -16.42 7.02
N VAL A 240 -4.39 -16.21 5.74
CA VAL A 240 -4.28 -17.26 4.72
C VAL A 240 -2.80 -17.57 4.38
N PRO A 241 -2.49 -18.74 3.80
CA PRO A 241 -1.14 -19.05 3.35
C PRO A 241 -0.62 -18.05 2.31
N ILE A 242 0.67 -17.72 2.43
CA ILE A 242 1.46 -17.08 1.37
C ILE A 242 2.37 -18.15 0.80
N GLN A 243 2.15 -18.50 -0.46
CA GLN A 243 2.96 -19.45 -1.22
C GLN A 243 3.91 -18.70 -2.16
N VAL A 244 5.05 -19.31 -2.45
CA VAL A 244 6.04 -18.81 -3.41
C VAL A 244 6.39 -19.97 -4.35
N ASN A 245 6.58 -19.68 -5.64
CA ASN A 245 7.01 -20.69 -6.60
C ASN A 245 8.40 -21.24 -6.22
N LYS A 246 8.58 -22.57 -6.23
CA LYS A 246 9.82 -23.23 -5.78
C LYS A 246 11.03 -22.85 -6.64
N TYR A 247 10.86 -22.66 -7.96
CA TYR A 247 11.94 -22.21 -8.83
C TYR A 247 12.38 -20.79 -8.43
N LEU A 248 11.42 -19.87 -8.28
CA LEU A 248 11.66 -18.48 -7.88
C LEU A 248 12.31 -18.38 -6.48
N ALA A 249 11.82 -19.16 -5.52
CA ALA A 249 12.37 -19.22 -4.17
C ALA A 249 13.82 -19.74 -4.16
N TYR A 250 14.17 -20.65 -5.06
CA TYR A 250 15.53 -21.16 -5.21
C TYR A 250 16.44 -20.22 -6.02
N SER A 251 15.93 -19.58 -7.08
CA SER A 251 16.73 -18.72 -7.95
C SER A 251 17.12 -17.42 -7.27
N ASP A 252 16.16 -16.75 -6.63
CA ASP A 252 16.26 -15.37 -6.12
C ASP A 252 16.30 -15.31 -4.57
N GLY A 253 16.05 -16.44 -3.91
CA GLY A 253 16.17 -16.55 -2.45
C GLY A 253 17.60 -16.39 -1.96
N MET A 254 17.73 -16.03 -0.69
CA MET A 254 19.00 -15.76 -0.03
C MET A 254 19.20 -16.67 1.18
N ARG A 255 20.43 -17.16 1.37
CA ARG A 255 20.86 -17.94 2.54
C ARG A 255 21.50 -17.03 3.57
N ILE A 256 21.10 -17.16 4.83
CA ILE A 256 21.74 -16.44 5.96
C ILE A 256 23.11 -17.06 6.22
N ILE A 257 24.18 -16.25 6.26
CA ILE A 257 25.51 -16.67 6.73
C ILE A 257 25.69 -16.30 8.20
N GLU A 258 25.32 -15.08 8.61
CA GLU A 258 25.50 -14.62 9.98
C GLU A 258 24.27 -13.93 10.57
N SER A 259 24.00 -14.21 11.83
CA SER A 259 22.96 -13.56 12.66
C SER A 259 23.57 -12.72 13.78
N GLY A 260 24.53 -11.87 13.44
CA GLY A 260 25.29 -11.07 14.40
C GLY A 260 24.45 -9.97 15.07
N LYS A 261 24.49 -9.89 16.41
CA LYS A 261 24.20 -8.64 17.12
C LYS A 261 25.38 -7.69 16.90
N LEU A 262 25.32 -6.87 15.86
CA LEU A 262 26.27 -5.77 15.71
C LEU A 262 26.03 -4.78 16.86
N SER A 263 27.01 -4.64 17.76
CA SER A 263 26.93 -3.68 18.86
C SER A 263 27.03 -2.27 18.30
N THR A 264 26.06 -1.41 18.62
CA THR A 264 26.07 0.00 18.20
C THR A 264 27.09 0.79 19.02
N GLN A 265 28.37 0.62 18.71
CA GLN A 265 29.35 1.67 18.91
C GLN A 265 29.07 2.77 17.87
N PRO A 266 28.86 4.04 18.25
CA PRO A 266 28.80 5.12 17.29
C PRO A 266 30.21 5.33 16.70
N PRO A 267 30.39 5.33 15.36
CA PRO A 267 31.68 5.66 14.77
C PRO A 267 31.96 7.16 14.95
N GLN A 268 32.66 7.50 16.04
CA GLN A 268 33.04 8.87 16.38
C GLN A 268 34.27 9.32 15.56
N SER A 269 34.12 9.40 14.24
CA SER A 269 35.14 9.95 13.33
C SER A 269 34.53 10.44 12.00
N ASP A 270 34.56 11.76 11.81
CA ASP A 270 34.66 12.50 10.54
C ASP A 270 33.83 12.02 9.33
N GLY A 271 32.59 12.52 9.25
CA GLY A 271 31.69 12.33 8.11
C GLY A 271 32.09 13.12 6.86
N LEU A 272 33.10 12.64 6.11
CA LEU A 272 33.55 13.23 4.83
C LEU A 272 33.71 12.22 3.67
N LEU A 273 33.50 10.91 3.90
CA LEU A 273 33.99 9.86 3.00
C LEU A 273 32.92 9.11 2.16
N PHE A 274 31.86 9.81 1.72
CA PHE A 274 30.78 9.16 0.93
C PHE A 274 30.18 10.02 -0.21
N THR A 275 30.93 10.97 -0.77
CA THR A 275 30.42 11.89 -1.82
C THR A 275 31.32 12.01 -3.06
N GLU A 276 32.28 11.09 -3.26
CA GLU A 276 33.27 11.17 -4.35
C GLU A 276 33.23 10.03 -5.39
N LEU A 277 32.29 9.08 -5.30
CA LEU A 277 32.26 7.92 -6.22
C LEU A 277 31.60 8.19 -7.59
N ASP A 278 30.85 9.27 -7.77
CA ASP A 278 30.25 9.67 -9.06
C ASP A 278 31.02 10.85 -9.70
N ARG A 279 32.21 10.59 -10.26
CA ARG A 279 32.84 11.56 -11.17
C ARG A 279 33.95 11.02 -12.09
N PRO A 280 33.91 11.30 -13.41
CA PRO A 280 35.02 11.00 -14.32
C PRO A 280 36.21 11.99 -14.27
N SER A 281 36.38 12.81 -13.21
CA SER A 281 37.46 13.82 -13.18
C SER A 281 37.98 14.33 -11.82
N GLY A 282 37.54 13.78 -10.68
CA GLY A 282 38.11 14.07 -9.33
C GLY A 282 38.05 15.52 -8.79
N GLN A 283 37.63 16.52 -9.57
CA GLN A 283 37.49 17.90 -9.10
C GLN A 283 36.17 18.12 -8.33
N PRO A 284 36.07 19.06 -7.37
CA PRO A 284 34.79 19.42 -6.77
C PRO A 284 33.91 20.24 -7.74
N CYS A 285 32.67 19.82 -8.04
CA CYS A 285 31.71 20.69 -8.75
C CYS A 285 31.10 21.74 -7.81
N LEU A 286 30.61 22.82 -8.40
CA LEU A 286 29.85 23.83 -7.67
C LEU A 286 28.42 23.34 -7.39
N GLU A 287 27.94 22.42 -8.22
CA GLU A 287 26.60 21.85 -8.26
C GLU A 287 26.37 20.93 -7.05
N THR A 288 27.27 19.99 -6.75
CA THR A 288 27.18 19.17 -5.53
C THR A 288 27.39 19.99 -4.26
N LYS A 289 28.22 21.06 -4.30
CA LYS A 289 28.32 22.00 -3.18
C LYS A 289 26.99 22.73 -2.91
N GLU A 290 26.29 23.16 -3.97
CA GLU A 290 24.97 23.78 -3.85
C GLU A 290 23.91 22.77 -3.38
N PHE A 291 23.93 21.55 -3.92
CA PHE A 291 23.04 20.45 -3.52
C PHE A 291 23.21 20.06 -2.05
N ASN A 292 24.43 19.89 -1.57
CA ASN A 292 24.70 19.54 -0.16
C ASN A 292 24.22 20.65 0.80
N LEU A 293 24.38 21.93 0.43
CA LEU A 293 23.86 23.05 1.21
C LEU A 293 22.32 23.07 1.25
N LEU A 294 21.66 22.78 0.12
CA LEU A 294 20.20 22.63 0.04
C LEU A 294 19.67 21.44 0.85
N HIS A 295 20.32 20.27 0.74
CA HIS A 295 19.94 19.05 1.46
C HIS A 295 20.07 19.24 2.97
N ASN A 296 21.19 19.78 3.45
CA ASN A 296 21.39 20.06 4.87
C ASN A 296 20.38 21.09 5.42
N MET A 297 19.99 22.09 4.62
CA MET A 297 18.93 23.03 4.97
C MET A 297 17.56 22.35 5.09
N LEU A 298 17.22 21.46 4.15
CA LEU A 298 15.94 20.73 4.16
C LEU A 298 15.84 19.75 5.32
N ASN A 299 16.89 18.98 5.59
CA ASN A 299 16.93 18.05 6.74
C ASN A 299 16.75 18.83 8.06
N ALA A 300 17.42 19.97 8.23
CA ALA A 300 17.25 20.84 9.39
C ALA A 300 15.85 21.47 9.51
N VAL A 301 15.06 21.56 8.43
CA VAL A 301 13.64 21.95 8.49
C VAL A 301 12.74 20.77 8.89
N VAL A 302 13.01 19.56 8.38
CA VAL A 302 12.29 18.33 8.75
C VAL A 302 12.50 17.96 10.21
N GLU A 303 13.70 18.22 10.76
CA GLU A 303 14.06 18.01 12.17
C GLU A 303 13.68 19.18 13.09
N GLU A 304 12.90 20.16 12.62
CA GLU A 304 12.51 21.39 13.35
C GLU A 304 13.68 22.26 13.88
N ARG A 305 14.92 22.01 13.42
CA ARG A 305 16.14 22.75 13.77
C ARG A 305 16.26 24.07 12.99
N TYR A 306 15.26 24.95 13.15
CA TYR A 306 15.14 26.19 12.39
C TYR A 306 16.34 27.15 12.50
N LYS A 307 17.10 27.10 13.60
CA LYS A 307 18.36 27.86 13.75
C LYS A 307 19.44 27.39 12.77
N ASP A 308 19.60 26.07 12.65
CA ASP A 308 20.60 25.46 11.76
C ASP A 308 20.16 25.61 10.31
N ALA A 309 18.86 25.48 10.02
CA ALA A 309 18.29 25.77 8.71
C ALA A 309 18.55 27.21 8.25
N ALA A 310 18.53 28.20 9.16
CA ALA A 310 18.92 29.57 8.83
C ALA A 310 20.42 29.69 8.48
N ILE A 311 21.30 29.05 9.26
CA ILE A 311 22.75 29.02 8.98
C ILE A 311 23.05 28.38 7.61
N TRP A 312 22.36 27.29 7.25
CA TRP A 312 22.50 26.65 5.94
C TRP A 312 21.96 27.51 4.79
N ARG A 313 20.83 28.18 4.99
CA ARG A 313 20.26 29.16 4.03
C ARG A 313 21.26 30.29 3.73
N ASP A 314 21.88 30.84 4.78
CA ASP A 314 22.77 31.99 4.62
C ASP A 314 24.09 31.59 3.95
N ARG A 315 24.62 30.39 4.26
CA ARG A 315 25.74 29.77 3.52
C ARG A 315 25.40 29.53 2.03
N LEU A 316 24.21 29.03 1.74
CA LEU A 316 23.72 28.84 0.36
C LEU A 316 23.60 30.18 -0.40
N ASN A 317 23.12 31.23 0.26
CA ASN A 317 23.03 32.57 -0.32
C ASN A 317 24.41 33.16 -0.62
N GLN A 318 25.38 33.01 0.29
CA GLN A 318 26.78 33.41 0.07
C GLN A 318 27.40 32.66 -1.11
N PHE A 319 27.19 31.34 -1.19
CA PHE A 319 27.68 30.50 -2.30
C PHE A 319 27.11 30.96 -3.66
N ARG A 320 25.80 31.22 -3.72
CA ARG A 320 25.12 31.74 -4.91
C ARG A 320 25.56 33.16 -5.30
N ALA A 321 25.89 34.01 -4.34
CA ALA A 321 26.45 35.35 -4.59
C ALA A 321 27.85 35.25 -5.24
N GLY A 322 28.72 34.36 -4.72
CA GLY A 322 30.02 34.09 -5.32
C GLY A 322 29.93 33.56 -6.76
N LYS A 323 28.97 32.67 -7.05
CA LYS A 323 28.72 32.15 -8.40
C LYS A 323 28.35 33.25 -9.41
N LYS A 324 27.64 34.30 -8.99
CA LYS A 324 27.33 35.47 -9.85
C LYS A 324 28.57 36.30 -10.18
N LEU A 325 29.43 36.57 -9.19
CA LEU A 325 30.66 37.36 -9.37
C LEU A 325 31.65 36.69 -10.36
N ASN A 326 31.84 35.37 -10.26
CA ASN A 326 32.73 34.66 -11.17
C ASN A 326 32.21 34.62 -12.63
N ASN A 327 30.89 34.58 -12.85
CA ASN A 327 30.32 34.65 -14.20
C ASN A 327 30.44 36.03 -14.84
N SER A 328 30.49 37.12 -14.07
CA SER A 328 30.69 38.49 -14.60
C SER A 328 32.12 38.83 -15.04
N SER A 329 33.08 37.92 -14.86
CA SER A 329 34.48 38.12 -15.27
C SER A 329 34.81 37.70 -16.72
N TRP A 330 33.83 37.14 -17.44
CA TRP A 330 33.98 36.57 -18.79
C TRP A 330 33.26 37.36 -19.89
N THR A 331 33.00 38.65 -19.67
CA THR A 331 32.47 39.58 -20.68
C THR A 331 33.39 40.78 -20.84
N VAL A 332 34.31 40.69 -21.80
CA VAL A 332 35.13 41.76 -22.39
C VAL A 332 35.14 41.53 -23.90
#